data_AF-A0A8I6YGQ5-F1
#
_entry.id   AF-A0A8I6YGQ5-F1
#
_cell.length_a   1.000
_cell.length_b   1.000
_cell.length_c   1.000
_cell.angle_alpha   90.00
_cell.angle_beta   90.00
_cell.angle_gamma   90.00
#
_symmetry.space_group_name_H-M   'P 1'
#
loop_
_entity.id
_entity.type
_entity.pdbx_description
1 polymer ?
#
loop_
_entity_poly.entity_id
_entity_poly.type
_entity_poly.pdbx_seq_one_letter_code
_entity_poly.pdbx_strand_id
1 'polypeptide(L)'
;MKETSSQRVEIKDIVAVVFKPLLYFIYNDSVMEFEMQHEEVTMLAQHLLAAADKYGLDRLKEICEGKLSDGISVDTAATTLALAEQHNCPQLKVKCVDFIVGTPAILDAVLATDGYKHLEASCPMVLPELLKSARGRKS
;
A
#
# COMPACT_ATOMS: atom_id res chain seq x y z
N MET A 1 8.14 -1.60 -29.70
CA MET A 1 7.38 -2.47 -28.77
C MET A 1 6.67 -3.54 -29.57
N LYS A 2 6.80 -4.82 -29.19
CA LYS A 2 6.21 -5.98 -29.92
C LYS A 2 4.71 -6.18 -29.68
N GLU A 3 4.09 -5.33 -28.87
CA GLU A 3 2.68 -5.43 -28.51
C GLU A 3 1.74 -4.88 -29.61
N THR A 4 2.26 -4.13 -30.58
CA THR A 4 1.43 -3.41 -31.55
C THR A 4 0.80 -4.30 -32.64
N SER A 5 1.09 -5.61 -32.66
CA SER A 5 0.64 -6.53 -33.72
C SER A 5 0.05 -7.86 -33.20
N SER A 6 0.01 -8.08 -31.88
CA SER A 6 -0.51 -9.34 -31.32
C SER A 6 -1.84 -9.12 -30.62
N GLN A 7 -2.85 -9.94 -30.92
CA GLN A 7 -4.15 -9.93 -30.23
C GLN A 7 -4.08 -10.55 -28.81
N ARG A 8 -2.88 -10.80 -28.29
CA ARG A 8 -2.64 -11.45 -26.99
C ARG A 8 -1.60 -10.66 -26.23
N VAL A 9 -1.89 -10.37 -24.97
CA VAL A 9 -0.99 -9.74 -24.02
C VAL A 9 -0.77 -10.73 -22.87
N GLU A 10 0.50 -11.02 -22.57
CA GLU A 10 0.88 -11.90 -21.46
C GLU A 10 1.13 -11.06 -20.20
N ILE A 11 0.47 -11.39 -19.10
CA ILE A 11 0.60 -10.69 -17.82
C ILE A 11 1.27 -11.64 -16.83
N LYS A 12 2.53 -11.36 -16.46
CA LYS A 12 3.34 -12.20 -15.56
C LYS A 12 3.33 -11.74 -14.12
N ASP A 13 3.11 -10.44 -13.89
CA ASP A 13 3.40 -9.80 -12.61
C ASP A 13 2.15 -9.57 -11.74
N ILE A 14 1.00 -10.12 -12.14
CA ILE A 14 -0.25 -10.02 -11.36
C ILE A 14 -0.79 -11.41 -11.11
N VAL A 15 -1.06 -11.71 -9.85
CA VAL A 15 -1.72 -12.95 -9.42
C VAL A 15 -3.18 -12.95 -9.88
N ALA A 16 -3.68 -14.09 -10.36
CA ALA A 16 -5.02 -14.19 -10.95
C ALA A 16 -6.14 -13.67 -10.04
N VAL A 17 -6.00 -13.87 -8.72
CA VAL A 17 -6.96 -13.39 -7.69
C VAL A 17 -7.06 -11.85 -7.64
N VAL A 18 -5.99 -11.15 -7.99
CA VAL A 18 -5.90 -9.67 -8.03
C VAL A 18 -6.35 -9.15 -9.40
N PHE A 19 -6.06 -9.91 -10.45
CA PHE A 19 -6.38 -9.52 -11.82
C PHE A 19 -7.88 -9.44 -12.11
N LYS A 20 -8.68 -10.37 -11.56
CA LYS A 20 -10.13 -10.34 -11.71
C LYS A 20 -10.77 -9.05 -11.14
N PRO A 21 -10.46 -8.62 -9.90
CA PRO A 21 -10.85 -7.32 -9.37
C PRO A 21 -10.43 -6.13 -10.24
N LEU A 22 -9.18 -6.14 -10.72
CA LEU A 22 -8.64 -5.09 -11.59
C LEU A 22 -9.45 -4.97 -12.88
N LEU A 23 -9.72 -6.11 -13.53
CA LEU A 23 -10.50 -6.15 -14.77
C LEU A 23 -11.94 -5.69 -14.53
N TYR A 24 -12.55 -6.09 -13.42
CA TYR A 24 -13.89 -5.64 -13.07
C TYR A 24 -13.95 -4.11 -12.90
N PHE A 25 -12.96 -3.52 -12.23
CA PHE A 25 -12.87 -2.07 -12.10
C PHE A 25 -12.76 -1.38 -13.46
N ILE A 26 -11.90 -1.87 -14.36
CA ILE A 26 -11.73 -1.31 -15.71
C ILE A 26 -13.04 -1.29 -16.50
N TYR A 27 -13.87 -2.34 -16.37
CA TYR A 27 -15.11 -2.47 -17.14
C TYR A 27 -16.33 -1.83 -16.50
N ASN A 28 -16.37 -1.70 -15.16
CA ASN A 28 -17.57 -1.28 -14.42
C ASN A 28 -17.38 0.00 -13.58
N ASP A 29 -16.16 0.55 -13.54
CA ASP A 29 -15.78 1.71 -12.72
C ASP A 29 -16.21 1.59 -11.24
N SER A 30 -16.28 0.35 -10.76
CA SER A 30 -16.67 0.02 -9.38
C SER A 30 -15.69 -0.98 -8.82
N VAL A 31 -15.22 -0.74 -7.61
CA VAL A 31 -14.45 -1.73 -6.86
C VAL A 31 -15.47 -2.69 -6.28
N MET A 32 -15.32 -3.99 -6.56
CA MET A 32 -16.10 -5.00 -5.83
C MET A 32 -15.88 -4.75 -4.34
N GLU A 33 -16.95 -4.44 -3.61
CA GLU A 33 -16.94 -4.58 -2.16
C GLU A 33 -16.81 -6.08 -1.92
N PHE A 34 -15.56 -6.52 -1.76
CA PHE A 34 -15.26 -7.89 -1.43
C PHE A 34 -15.99 -8.21 -0.12
N GLU A 35 -16.92 -9.17 -0.17
CA GLU A 35 -17.48 -9.86 1.00
C GLU A 35 -16.40 -10.73 1.69
N MET A 36 -15.19 -10.18 1.84
CA MET A 36 -14.01 -10.86 2.34
C MET A 36 -13.72 -10.38 3.76
N GLN A 37 -13.08 -11.24 4.55
CA GLN A 37 -12.67 -10.90 5.91
C GLN A 37 -11.66 -9.75 5.89
N HIS A 38 -11.60 -8.96 6.97
CA HIS A 38 -10.82 -7.71 7.02
C HIS A 38 -9.34 -7.90 6.62
N GLU A 39 -8.72 -9.01 7.02
CA GLU A 39 -7.32 -9.34 6.69
C GLU A 39 -7.11 -9.68 5.21
N GLU A 40 -8.05 -10.39 4.59
CA GLU A 40 -8.00 -10.72 3.16
C GLU A 40 -8.19 -9.48 2.30
N VAL A 41 -9.01 -8.54 2.76
CA VAL A 41 -9.22 -7.24 2.12
C VAL A 41 -7.95 -6.40 2.13
N THR A 42 -7.20 -6.38 3.23
CA THR A 42 -5.92 -5.65 3.31
C THR A 42 -4.90 -6.21 2.32
N MET A 43 -4.67 -7.54 2.30
CA MET A 43 -3.73 -8.15 1.35
C MET A 43 -4.15 -7.89 -0.11
N LEU A 44 -5.44 -8.01 -0.41
CA LEU A 44 -5.96 -7.74 -1.74
C LEU A 44 -5.77 -6.27 -2.13
N ALA A 45 -6.00 -5.33 -1.21
CA ALA A 45 -5.78 -3.90 -1.43
C ALA A 45 -4.30 -3.56 -1.68
N GLN A 46 -3.36 -4.23 -0.99
CA GLN A 46 -1.92 -4.06 -1.24
C GLN A 46 -1.54 -4.47 -2.67
N HIS A 47 -2.00 -5.65 -3.11
CA HIS A 47 -1.72 -6.11 -4.46
C HIS A 47 -2.46 -5.30 -5.54
N LEU A 48 -3.69 -4.86 -5.26
CA LEU A 48 -4.44 -3.98 -6.16
C LEU A 48 -3.80 -2.62 -6.28
N LEU A 49 -3.24 -2.06 -5.20
CA LEU A 49 -2.50 -0.79 -5.25
C LEU A 49 -1.32 -0.89 -6.23
N ALA A 50 -0.53 -1.96 -6.13
CA ALA A 50 0.59 -2.21 -7.03
C ALA A 50 0.16 -2.36 -8.49
N ALA A 51 -0.95 -3.07 -8.73
CA ALA A 51 -1.51 -3.20 -10.06
C ALA A 51 -2.08 -1.87 -10.59
N ALA A 52 -2.79 -1.12 -9.76
CA ALA A 52 -3.37 0.18 -10.14
C ALA A 52 -2.28 1.17 -10.54
N ASP A 53 -1.20 1.23 -9.77
CA ASP A 53 -0.02 2.06 -10.07
C ASP A 53 0.64 1.64 -11.40
N LYS A 54 0.83 0.33 -11.62
CA LYS A 54 1.43 -0.20 -12.86
C LYS A 54 0.60 0.11 -14.11
N TYR A 55 -0.73 0.08 -14.01
CA TYR A 55 -1.64 0.29 -15.15
C TYR A 55 -2.17 1.73 -15.25
N GLY A 56 -1.73 2.64 -14.37
CA GLY A 56 -2.16 4.06 -14.38
C GLY A 56 -3.64 4.26 -14.02
N LEU A 57 -4.17 3.45 -13.11
CA LEU A 57 -5.57 3.51 -12.67
C LEU A 57 -5.69 4.34 -11.38
N ASP A 58 -5.57 5.66 -11.50
CA ASP A 58 -5.48 6.58 -10.36
C ASP A 58 -6.66 6.47 -9.39
N ARG A 59 -7.90 6.37 -9.90
CA ARG A 59 -9.09 6.23 -9.06
C ARG A 59 -9.11 4.92 -8.27
N LEU A 60 -8.61 3.81 -8.84
CA LEU A 60 -8.48 2.54 -8.11
C LEU A 60 -7.40 2.63 -7.03
N LYS A 61 -6.31 3.33 -7.35
CA LYS A 61 -5.21 3.59 -6.42
C LYS A 61 -5.71 4.34 -5.18
N GLU A 62 -6.48 5.42 -5.37
CA GLU A 62 -7.11 6.18 -4.27
C GLU A 62 -8.02 5.31 -3.39
N ILE A 63 -8.83 4.44 -3.99
CA ILE A 63 -9.71 3.54 -3.24
C ILE A 63 -8.88 2.54 -2.40
N CYS A 64 -7.81 2.00 -2.98
CA CYS A 64 -6.90 1.10 -2.25
C CYS A 64 -6.19 1.84 -1.11
N GLU A 65 -5.76 3.08 -1.33
CA GLU A 65 -5.19 3.93 -0.27
C GLU A 65 -6.16 4.15 0.89
N GLY A 66 -7.44 4.40 0.59
CA GLY A 66 -8.49 4.52 1.60
C GLY A 66 -8.59 3.26 2.47
N LYS A 67 -8.74 2.10 1.82
CA LYS A 67 -8.86 0.80 2.51
C LYS A 67 -7.63 0.45 3.33
N LEU A 68 -6.43 0.69 2.80
CA LEU A 68 -5.18 0.46 3.52
C LEU A 68 -5.02 1.42 4.70
N SER A 69 -5.55 2.63 4.58
CA SER A 69 -5.51 3.60 5.68
C SER A 69 -6.44 3.24 6.85
N ASP A 70 -7.58 2.59 6.57
CA ASP A 70 -8.51 2.13 7.60
C ASP A 70 -7.97 0.92 8.38
N GLY A 71 -7.11 0.11 7.73
CA GLY A 71 -6.50 -1.10 8.29
C GLY A 71 -5.11 -0.91 8.92
N ILE A 72 -4.68 0.33 9.19
CA ILE A 72 -3.37 0.59 9.81
C ILE A 72 -3.40 0.12 11.27
N SER A 73 -2.51 -0.82 11.59
CA SER A 73 -2.25 -1.33 12.93
C SER A 73 -0.75 -1.33 13.22
N VAL A 74 -0.35 -1.67 14.45
CA VAL A 74 1.07 -1.77 14.81
C VAL A 74 1.82 -2.75 13.91
N ASP A 75 1.19 -3.88 13.57
CA ASP A 75 1.81 -4.93 12.75
C ASP A 75 1.88 -4.56 11.27
N THR A 76 0.91 -3.78 10.78
CA THR A 76 0.78 -3.45 9.34
C THR A 76 1.35 -2.09 8.97
N ALA A 77 1.54 -1.17 9.93
CA ALA A 77 1.92 0.22 9.64
C ALA A 77 3.23 0.34 8.86
N ALA A 78 4.26 -0.42 9.24
CA ALA A 78 5.57 -0.37 8.58
C ALA A 78 5.52 -0.97 7.16
N THR A 79 4.78 -2.07 6.97
CA THR A 79 4.60 -2.67 5.64
C THR A 79 3.77 -1.79 4.71
N THR A 80 2.71 -1.15 5.23
CA THR A 80 1.87 -0.21 4.46
C THR A 80 2.63 1.06 4.11
N LEU A 81 3.51 1.54 5.01
CA LEU A 81 4.40 2.66 4.72
C LEU A 81 5.39 2.33 3.60
N ALA A 82 5.96 1.12 3.59
CA ALA A 82 6.86 0.67 2.53
C ALA A 82 6.14 0.65 1.17
N LEU A 83 4.92 0.12 1.13
CA LEU A 83 4.08 0.11 -0.06
C LEU A 83 3.73 1.52 -0.55
N ALA A 84 3.39 2.43 0.38
CA ALA A 84 3.07 3.80 0.04
C ALA A 84 4.25 4.53 -0.60
N GLU A 85 5.48 4.26 -0.13
CA GLU A 85 6.69 4.80 -0.75
C GLU A 85 6.93 4.20 -2.14
N GLN A 86 6.85 2.87 -2.28
CA GLN A 86 7.13 2.18 -3.55
C GLN A 86 6.18 2.59 -4.68
N HIS A 87 4.92 2.83 -4.34
CA HIS A 87 3.87 3.17 -5.29
C HIS A 87 3.55 4.67 -5.33
N ASN A 88 4.38 5.54 -4.76
CA ASN A 88 4.16 7.00 -4.77
C ASN A 88 2.75 7.40 -4.30
N CYS A 89 2.34 6.92 -3.12
CA CYS A 89 1.06 7.22 -2.47
C CYS A 89 1.28 8.21 -1.30
N PRO A 90 1.38 9.53 -1.56
CA PRO A 90 1.78 10.49 -0.54
C PRO A 90 0.78 10.59 0.61
N GLN A 91 -0.52 10.46 0.35
CA GLN A 91 -1.55 10.56 1.39
C GLN A 91 -1.50 9.36 2.35
N LEU A 92 -1.37 8.15 1.81
CA LEU A 92 -1.18 6.95 2.63
C LEU A 92 0.12 7.00 3.43
N LYS A 93 1.22 7.51 2.84
CA LYS A 93 2.50 7.70 3.52
C LYS A 93 2.36 8.60 4.75
N VAL A 94 1.71 9.76 4.60
CA VAL A 94 1.48 10.70 5.72
C VAL A 94 0.69 10.03 6.84
N LYS A 95 -0.42 9.36 6.52
CA LYS A 95 -1.24 8.65 7.52
C LYS A 95 -0.45 7.58 8.28
N CYS A 96 0.37 6.80 7.57
CA CYS A 96 1.22 5.78 8.20
C CYS A 96 2.25 6.42 9.14
N VAL A 97 2.95 7.46 8.70
CA VAL A 97 3.92 8.17 9.54
C VAL A 97 3.23 8.78 10.75
N ASP A 98 2.06 9.39 10.57
CA ASP A 98 1.29 10.01 11.65
C ASP A 98 0.85 9.01 12.72
N PHE A 99 0.47 7.79 12.30
CA PHE A 99 0.14 6.69 13.20
C PHE A 99 1.38 6.20 13.95
N ILE A 100 2.48 5.90 13.25
CA ILE A 100 3.71 5.36 13.85
C ILE A 100 4.29 6.32 14.88
N VAL A 101 4.32 7.63 14.58
CA VAL A 101 4.79 8.66 15.50
C VAL A 101 3.70 9.17 16.45
N GLY A 102 2.53 8.51 16.47
CA GLY A 102 1.36 8.83 17.29
C GLY A 102 1.67 8.89 18.77
N THR A 103 2.28 7.82 19.28
CA THR A 103 2.73 7.73 20.67
C THR A 103 4.07 7.02 20.74
N PRO A 104 4.90 7.29 21.77
CA PRO A 104 6.16 6.57 21.96
C PRO A 104 5.95 5.04 22.04
N ALA A 105 4.86 4.59 22.67
CA ALA A 105 4.55 3.16 22.79
C ALA A 105 4.25 2.51 21.43
N ILE A 106 3.52 3.19 20.53
CA ILE A 106 3.29 2.69 19.17
C ILE A 106 4.59 2.66 18.39
N LEU A 107 5.41 3.71 18.50
CA LEU A 107 6.71 3.76 17.82
C LEU A 107 7.59 2.58 18.25
N ASP A 108 7.75 2.36 19.56
CA ASP A 108 8.56 1.27 20.09
C ASP A 108 8.00 -0.11 19.67
N ALA A 109 6.67 -0.27 19.67
CA ALA A 109 6.03 -1.50 19.23
C ALA A 109 6.26 -1.76 17.73
N VAL A 110 6.12 -0.74 16.87
CA VAL A 110 6.37 -0.85 15.42
C VAL A 110 7.83 -1.20 15.15
N LEU A 111 8.78 -0.56 15.85
CA LEU A 111 10.22 -0.85 15.72
C LEU A 111 10.56 -2.31 16.07
N ALA A 112 9.79 -2.96 16.94
CA ALA A 112 9.95 -4.36 17.30
C ALA A 112 9.35 -5.35 16.29
N THR A 113 8.52 -4.89 15.36
CA THR A 113 7.87 -5.75 14.35
C THR A 113 8.83 -6.16 13.23
N ASP A 114 8.57 -7.33 12.63
CA ASP A 114 9.27 -7.73 11.40
C ASP A 114 8.89 -6.84 10.21
N GLY A 115 7.73 -6.18 10.25
CA GLY A 115 7.33 -5.18 9.26
C GLY A 115 8.29 -4.00 9.18
N TYR A 116 8.87 -3.57 10.31
CA TYR A 116 9.88 -2.51 10.32
C TYR A 116 11.19 -2.95 9.67
N LYS A 117 11.66 -4.18 9.94
CA LYS A 117 12.86 -4.73 9.27
C LYS A 117 12.68 -4.79 7.76
N HIS A 118 11.47 -5.17 7.31
CA HIS A 118 11.13 -5.15 5.89
C HIS A 118 11.17 -3.73 5.31
N LEU A 119 10.65 -2.73 6.03
CA LEU A 119 10.70 -1.33 5.64
C LEU A 119 12.15 -0.83 5.49
N GLU A 120 13.03 -1.15 6.43
CA GLU A 120 14.46 -0.79 6.36
C GLU A 120 15.16 -1.39 5.14
N ALA A 121 14.87 -2.66 4.82
CA ALA A 121 15.45 -3.35 3.68
C ALA A 121 14.90 -2.84 2.33
N SER A 122 13.62 -2.48 2.29
CA SER A 122 12.91 -2.13 1.06
C SER A 122 13.06 -0.66 0.69
N CYS A 123 12.94 0.23 1.68
CA CYS A 123 12.84 1.68 1.49
C CYS A 123 13.63 2.44 2.60
N PRO A 124 14.97 2.34 2.65
CA PRO A 124 15.77 2.95 3.72
C PRO A 124 15.69 4.49 3.74
N MET A 125 15.29 5.11 2.62
CA MET A 125 15.16 6.58 2.50
C MET A 125 13.98 7.16 3.30
N VAL A 126 13.05 6.33 3.76
CA VAL A 126 11.90 6.77 4.57
C VAL A 126 12.29 6.97 6.04
N LEU A 127 13.36 6.33 6.51
CA LEU A 127 13.79 6.37 7.91
C LEU A 127 14.17 7.78 8.39
N PRO A 128 14.95 8.59 7.64
CA PRO A 128 15.26 9.96 8.03
C PRO A 128 14.02 10.84 8.14
N GLU A 129 13.02 10.64 7.28
CA GLU A 129 11.76 11.39 7.33
C GLU A 129 10.95 11.00 8.57
N LEU A 130 10.86 9.70 8.86
CA LEU A 130 10.17 9.19 10.05
C LEU A 130 10.82 9.71 11.34
N LEU A 131 12.16 9.76 11.40
CA LEU A 131 12.91 10.34 12.51
C LEU A 131 12.67 11.86 12.67
N LYS A 132 12.58 12.61 11.56
CA LYS A 132 12.24 14.05 11.60
C LYS A 132 10.83 14.25 12.15
N SER A 133 9.85 13.47 11.68
CA SER A 133 8.46 13.55 12.15
C SER A 133 8.32 13.16 13.62
N ALA A 134 9.06 12.15 14.08
CA ALA A 134 9.09 11.74 15.49
C ALA A 134 9.67 12.82 16.42
N ARG A 135 10.66 13.60 15.94
CA ARG A 135 11.24 14.72 16.70
C ARG A 135 10.35 15.96 16.72
N GLY A 136 9.62 16.23 15.64
CA GLY A 136 8.77 17.42 15.48
C GLY A 136 7.56 17.49 16.42
N ARG A 137 7.05 16.37 16.91
CA ARG A 137 5.88 16.32 17.83
C ARG A 137 6.20 16.58 19.31
N LYS A 138 7.47 16.73 19.70
CA LYS A 138 7.88 17.02 21.08
C LYS A 138 7.92 18.52 21.45
N SER A 139 7.36 19.40 20.60
CA SER A 139 7.28 20.85 20.87
C SER A 139 5.86 21.32 21.15
#